data_AF-A0A828SP57-F1
#
_entry.id   AF-A0A828SP57-F1
#
_cell.length_a   1.000
_cell.length_b   1.000
_cell.length_c   1.000
_cell.angle_alpha   90.00
_cell.angle_beta   90.00
_cell.angle_gamma   90.00
#
_symmetry.space_group_name_H-M   'P 1'
#
loop_
_entity.id
_entity.type
_entity.pdbx_description
1 polymer ?
#
loop_
_entity_poly.entity_id
_entity_poly.type
_entity_poly.pdbx_seq_one_letter_code
_entity_poly.pdbx_strand_id
1 'polypeptide(L)'
;QKVCSADAYRQVNEQIARRVGMNHATGILLAEIAQAMGIAVLLVKPTKSKLNAEQFNKITGWQGRTNQEQRDAGMLIWGMNGKKVA
;
A
#
# COMPACT_ATOMS: atom_id res chain seq x y z
N GLN A 1 -33.35 22.23 13.78
CA GLN A 1 -32.83 20.88 14.02
C GLN A 1 -31.34 20.89 13.69
N LYS A 2 -30.47 21.06 14.71
CA LYS A 2 -29.00 21.06 14.55
C LYS A 2 -28.54 19.61 14.64
N VAL A 3 -28.33 18.94 13.51
CA VAL A 3 -27.64 17.66 13.51
C VAL A 3 -26.20 17.96 13.94
N CYS A 4 -25.80 17.41 15.09
CA CYS A 4 -24.53 17.73 15.71
C CYS A 4 -23.41 17.15 14.84
N SER A 5 -22.48 18.01 14.41
CA SER A 5 -21.39 17.69 13.48
C SER A 5 -20.59 16.43 13.86
N ALA A 6 -20.54 16.09 15.15
CA ALA A 6 -19.82 14.94 15.70
C ALA A 6 -20.31 13.57 15.18
N ASP A 7 -21.62 13.38 15.00
CA ASP A 7 -22.17 12.09 14.56
C ASP A 7 -21.83 11.80 13.10
N ALA A 8 -21.78 12.84 12.26
CA ALA A 8 -21.34 12.73 10.87
C ALA A 8 -19.87 12.33 10.76
N TYR A 9 -18.97 12.92 11.57
CA TYR A 9 -17.56 12.53 11.59
C TYR A 9 -17.35 11.08 12.06
N ARG A 10 -18.14 10.62 13.04
CA ARG A 10 -18.08 9.24 13.52
C ARG A 10 -18.44 8.24 12.43
N GLN A 11 -19.52 8.48 11.69
CA GLN A 11 -19.94 7.63 10.58
C GLN A 11 -18.87 7.58 9.47
N VAL A 12 -18.23 8.70 9.14
CA VAL A 12 -17.15 8.74 8.15
C VAL A 12 -15.95 7.91 8.63
N ASN A 13 -15.56 8.04 9.90
CA ASN A 13 -14.44 7.28 10.47
C ASN A 13 -14.71 5.77 10.49
N GLU A 14 -15.94 5.35 10.83
CA GLU A 14 -16.35 3.94 10.80
C GLU A 14 -16.30 3.37 9.38
N GLN A 15 -16.74 4.14 8.38
CA GLN A 15 -16.62 3.75 6.98
C GLN A 15 -15.15 3.62 6.53
N ILE A 16 -14.28 4.54 6.93
CA ILE A 16 -12.84 4.49 6.64
C ILE A 16 -12.23 3.24 7.28
N ALA A 17 -12.51 2.99 8.56
CA ALA A 17 -12.02 1.82 9.28
C ALA A 17 -12.45 0.50 8.60
N ARG A 18 -13.72 0.42 8.18
CA ARG A 18 -14.24 -0.74 7.43
C ARG A 18 -13.50 -0.94 6.11
N ARG A 19 -13.24 0.13 5.35
CA ARG A 19 -12.51 0.07 4.07
C ARG A 19 -11.06 -0.39 4.26
N VAL A 20 -10.38 0.11 5.30
CA VAL A 20 -9.01 -0.34 5.64
C VAL A 20 -8.99 -1.83 6.01
N GLY A 21 -9.95 -2.28 6.83
CA GLY A 21 -10.09 -3.69 7.18
C GLY A 21 -10.33 -4.59 5.96
N MET A 22 -11.21 -4.18 5.05
CA MET A 22 -11.47 -4.92 3.81
C MET A 22 -10.22 -5.00 2.92
N ASN A 23 -9.48 -3.91 2.76
CA ASN A 23 -8.24 -3.92 1.98
C ASN A 23 -7.20 -4.88 2.56
N HIS A 24 -7.07 -4.92 3.89
CA HIS A 24 -6.16 -5.86 4.56
C HIS A 24 -6.57 -7.32 4.30
N ALA A 25 -7.86 -7.65 4.46
CA ALA A 25 -8.38 -8.99 4.21
C ALA A 25 -8.18 -9.43 2.74
N THR A 26 -8.45 -8.54 1.78
CA THR A 26 -8.22 -8.82 0.35
C THR A 26 -6.74 -9.09 0.07
N GLY A 27 -5.81 -8.37 0.71
CA GLY A 27 -4.38 -8.61 0.56
C GLY A 27 -3.95 -10.00 1.03
N ILE A 28 -4.51 -10.48 2.14
CA ILE A 28 -4.28 -11.84 2.65
C ILE A 28 -4.81 -12.88 1.65
N LEU A 29 -6.05 -12.70 1.18
CA LEU A 29 -6.66 -13.62 0.22
C LEU A 29 -5.86 -13.73 -1.08
N LEU A 30 -5.35 -12.60 -1.60
CA LEU A 30 -4.50 -12.60 -2.79
C LEU A 30 -3.21 -13.40 -2.58
N ALA A 31 -2.59 -13.27 -1.39
CA ALA A 31 -1.40 -14.02 -1.05
C ALA A 31 -1.68 -15.53 -0.96
N GLU A 32 -2.79 -15.92 -0.32
CA GLU A 32 -3.22 -17.31 -0.20
C GLU A 32 -3.52 -17.94 -1.57
N ILE A 33 -4.22 -17.22 -2.46
CA ILE A 33 -4.50 -17.69 -3.82
C ILE A 33 -3.19 -17.87 -4.60
N ALA A 34 -2.29 -16.89 -4.54
CA ALA A 34 -1.01 -16.98 -5.25
C ALA A 34 -0.14 -18.15 -4.72
N GLN A 35 -0.14 -18.39 -3.40
CA GLN A 35 0.50 -19.57 -2.82
C GLN A 35 -0.15 -20.88 -3.28
N ALA A 36 -1.49 -20.95 -3.32
CA ALA A 36 -2.21 -22.12 -3.82
C ALA A 36 -1.93 -22.40 -5.30
N MET A 37 -1.65 -21.37 -6.10
CA MET A 37 -1.22 -21.48 -7.49
C MET A 37 0.27 -21.84 -7.65
N GLY A 38 1.02 -22.02 -6.56
CA GLY A 38 2.45 -22.33 -6.60
C GLY A 38 3.34 -21.14 -6.97
N ILE A 39 2.83 -19.90 -6.87
CA ILE A 39 3.59 -18.69 -7.11
C ILE A 39 4.35 -18.33 -5.83
N ALA A 40 5.63 -17.99 -5.96
CA ALA A 40 6.41 -17.49 -4.83
C ALA A 40 5.89 -16.10 -4.39
N VAL A 41 5.30 -16.03 -3.19
CA VAL A 41 4.77 -14.80 -2.62
C VAL A 41 5.69 -14.30 -1.50
N LEU A 42 6.06 -13.02 -1.56
CA LEU A 42 6.75 -12.33 -0.48
C LEU A 42 5.86 -11.22 0.08
N LEU A 43 5.47 -11.34 1.35
CA LEU A 43 4.77 -10.28 2.06
C LEU A 43 5.79 -9.32 2.66
N VAL A 44 5.80 -8.07 2.19
CA VAL A 44 6.72 -7.03 2.67
C VAL A 44 5.95 -6.04 3.54
N LYS A 45 6.38 -5.89 4.79
CA LYS A 45 5.84 -4.85 5.68
C LYS A 45 6.29 -3.47 5.20
N PRO A 46 5.37 -2.50 5.00
CA PRO A 46 5.76 -1.13 4.71
C PRO A 46 6.46 -0.53 5.95
N THR A 47 7.74 -0.22 5.83
CA THR A 47 8.56 0.38 6.91
C THR A 47 8.92 1.83 6.66
N LYS A 48 8.69 2.34 5.45
CA LYS A 48 9.06 3.68 5.02
C LYS A 48 7.82 4.51 4.71
N SER A 49 7.95 5.81 4.91
CA SER A 49 6.96 6.82 4.51
C SER A 49 6.84 6.89 2.99
N LYS A 50 5.67 7.33 2.50
CA LYS A 50 5.41 7.54 1.07
C LYS A 50 6.43 8.50 0.45
N LEU A 51 6.92 8.18 -0.74
CA LEU A 51 7.89 9.02 -1.46
C LEU A 51 7.20 9.96 -2.45
N ASN A 52 7.73 11.18 -2.51
CA ASN A 52 7.34 12.17 -3.51
C ASN A 52 7.99 11.87 -4.88
N ALA A 53 7.44 12.44 -5.94
CA ALA A 53 7.92 12.21 -7.31
C ALA A 53 9.39 12.59 -7.50
N GLU A 54 9.83 13.71 -6.92
CA GLU A 54 11.23 14.15 -6.97
C GLU A 54 12.18 13.15 -6.28
N GLN A 55 11.77 12.63 -5.12
CA GLN A 55 12.56 11.64 -4.37
C GLN A 55 12.64 10.33 -5.16
N PHE A 56 11.51 9.88 -5.73
CA PHE A 56 11.48 8.68 -6.56
C PHE A 56 12.38 8.81 -7.79
N ASN A 57 12.31 9.94 -8.50
CA ASN A 57 13.14 10.18 -9.68
C ASN A 57 14.63 10.26 -9.31
N LYS A 58 14.98 10.85 -8.16
CA LYS A 58 16.37 10.89 -7.67
C LYS A 58 16.91 9.50 -7.30
N ILE A 59 16.06 8.64 -6.73
CA ILE A 59 16.44 7.29 -6.30
C ILE A 59 16.54 6.33 -7.49
N THR A 60 15.59 6.41 -8.41
CA THR A 60 15.43 5.45 -9.52
C THR A 60 16.02 5.92 -10.85
N GLY A 61 16.29 7.23 -10.99
CA GLY A 61 16.66 7.85 -12.26
C GLY A 61 15.49 7.99 -13.24
N TRP A 62 14.24 7.79 -12.80
CA TRP A 62 13.07 7.82 -13.67
C TRP A 62 12.74 9.23 -14.18
N GLN A 63 12.50 9.36 -15.49
CA GLN A 63 12.26 10.65 -16.15
C GLN A 63 10.80 10.85 -16.62
N GLY A 64 9.97 9.81 -16.54
CA GLY A 64 8.56 9.88 -16.93
C GLY A 64 7.63 10.41 -15.83
N ARG A 65 6.38 10.73 -16.20
CA ARG A 65 5.33 11.00 -15.21
C ARG A 65 5.06 9.71 -14.42
N THR A 66 4.95 9.83 -13.10
CA THR A 66 4.60 8.71 -12.22
C THR A 66 3.38 9.06 -11.38
N ASN A 67 2.46 8.11 -11.23
CA ASN A 67 1.40 8.18 -10.23
C ASN A 67 1.91 7.68 -8.88
N GLN A 68 1.21 8.01 -7.81
CA GLN A 68 1.55 7.61 -6.44
C GLN A 68 1.64 6.08 -6.28
N GLU A 69 0.65 5.35 -6.81
CA GLU A 69 0.64 3.88 -6.80
C GLU A 69 1.82 3.27 -7.55
N GLN A 70 2.22 3.87 -8.68
CA GLN A 70 3.36 3.41 -9.47
C GLN A 70 4.68 3.59 -8.72
N ARG A 71 4.82 4.69 -7.97
CA ARG A 71 6.00 4.92 -7.14
C ARG A 71 6.08 3.93 -5.99
N ASP A 72 4.97 3.71 -5.30
CA ASP A 72 4.92 2.76 -4.18
C ASP A 72 5.24 1.34 -4.67
N ALA A 73 4.68 0.91 -5.81
CA ALA A 73 4.99 -0.37 -6.44
C ALA A 73 6.46 -0.48 -6.89
N GLY A 74 7.00 0.57 -7.53
CA GLY A 74 8.40 0.60 -7.95
C GLY A 74 9.37 0.52 -6.78
N MET A 75 9.05 1.18 -5.66
CA MET A 75 9.86 1.16 -4.44
C MET A 75 9.84 -0.18 -3.71
N LEU A 76 8.78 -0.98 -3.85
CA LEU A 76 8.76 -2.34 -3.33
C LEU A 76 9.87 -3.18 -3.96
N ILE A 77 10.11 -3.03 -5.27
CA ILE A 77 11.09 -3.82 -6.02
C ILE A 77 12.49 -3.21 -5.95
N TRP A 78 12.60 -1.87 -6.05
CA TRP A 78 13.90 -1.17 -6.15
C TRP A 78 14.87 -1.47 -4.99
N GLY A 79 14.34 -1.76 -3.80
CA GLY A 79 15.13 -2.12 -2.61
C GLY A 79 15.42 -3.61 -2.41
N MET A 80 14.92 -4.50 -3.27
CA MET A 80 15.01 -5.96 -3.11
C MET A 80 16.34 -6.57 -3.59
N ASN A 81 17.36 -5.76 -3.94
CA ASN A 81 18.68 -6.26 -4.30
C ASN A 81 19.35 -6.98 -3.11
N GLY A 82 19.21 -8.31 -3.05
CA GLY A 82 20.05 -9.22 -2.28
C GLY A 82 19.63 -9.53 -0.84
N LYS A 83 18.52 -8.99 -0.33
CA LYS A 83 18.05 -9.38 1.02
C LYS A 83 17.14 -10.60 0.95
N LYS A 84 17.71 -11.77 1.24
CA LYS A 84 16.92 -12.92 1.72
C LYS A 84 16.28 -12.50 3.03
N VAL A 85 14.96 -12.36 3.04
CA VAL A 85 14.20 -12.18 4.27
C VAL A 85 14.09 -13.57 4.88
N ALA A 86 14.69 -13.73 6.06
CA ALA A 86 14.66 -14.97 6.85
C ALA A 86 13.24 -15.28 7.34
#